data_AF-A0A533XJJ0-F1
#
_entry.id   AF-A0A533XJJ0-F1
#
_cell.length_a   1.000
_cell.length_b   1.000
_cell.length_c   1.000
_cell.angle_alpha   90.00
_cell.angle_beta   90.00
_cell.angle_gamma   90.00
#
_symmetry.space_group_name_H-M   'P 1'
#
loop_
_entity.id
_entity.type
_entity.pdbx_description
1 polymer ?
#
loop_
_entity_poly.entity_id
_entity_poly.type
_entity_poly.pdbx_seq_one_letter_code
_entity_poly.pdbx_strand_id
1 'polypeptide(L)'
;MCGEFKLFPSSLVLLAAILVATGCAQPQPSPVARVTPRTPVTIEAQSALLQNARTHYAEGRYLLATKFLKHLIDASPESQFVLEARWWLARSYEQLGDLKGALSEYRAIADLAETSILGEESDRLTARHRIVELEQLLGASAVGPNRRTAILIPSYHLSAIPDLDHWLQSLAQAGITTLVLEVGTRQVMTHGAMKESKTPAGREARAPTGVYFRTGRANLIQDFIGQTVPVAHRHGLSVFGAVTLRQMSWLKSKPEWVDWFYDPARRQLKLSSRLDLFNPSFQEYITGFLTDLADTGIDGVLFQADVSTGPTDGLSSYGLDGFERDFGIRLDPGKLLPRTDPGTAASRPRESQSQLQPRREDPPEFWQWAGWKVRETLKVMDQLRRAMRQGSRHGSA
;
A
#
# COMPACT_ATOMS: atom_id res chain seq x y z
N MET A 1 38.70 -58.14 -29.26
CA MET A 1 39.49 -59.32 -28.86
C MET A 1 39.87 -59.11 -27.41
N CYS A 2 39.21 -59.82 -26.46
CA CYS A 2 39.76 -61.01 -25.77
C CYS A 2 41.20 -60.78 -25.29
N GLY A 3 41.55 -60.84 -24.00
CA GLY A 3 40.81 -61.32 -22.85
C GLY A 3 41.57 -61.06 -21.53
N GLU A 4 40.90 -61.45 -20.45
CA GLU A 4 41.37 -61.46 -19.06
C GLU A 4 42.64 -62.31 -18.86
N PHE A 5 43.41 -62.07 -17.79
CA PHE A 5 43.80 -63.13 -16.86
C PHE A 5 44.23 -62.55 -15.50
N LYS A 6 43.55 -63.03 -14.45
CA LYS A 6 43.80 -62.82 -13.02
C LYS A 6 45.09 -63.54 -12.58
N LEU A 7 45.68 -63.15 -11.43
CA LEU A 7 45.85 -64.03 -10.27
C LEU A 7 46.58 -63.30 -9.12
N PHE A 8 45.88 -63.17 -7.99
CA PHE A 8 46.44 -63.07 -6.64
C PHE A 8 47.10 -64.42 -6.26
N PRO A 9 47.93 -64.50 -5.19
CA PRO A 9 47.37 -65.04 -3.95
C PRO A 9 48.03 -64.58 -2.62
N SER A 10 47.30 -64.85 -1.53
CA SER A 10 47.76 -65.20 -0.16
C SER A 10 48.16 -64.05 0.79
N SER A 11 47.36 -63.67 1.81
CA SER A 11 47.00 -64.43 3.04
C SER A 11 48.24 -64.73 3.91
N LEU A 12 48.33 -64.47 5.23
CA LEU A 12 47.35 -64.46 6.31
C LEU A 12 48.04 -64.00 7.63
N VAL A 13 47.30 -63.33 8.54
CA VAL A 13 47.34 -63.51 10.03
C VAL A 13 48.52 -62.89 10.83
N LEU A 14 48.38 -62.19 11.99
CA LEU A 14 47.51 -62.32 13.18
C LEU A 14 47.45 -60.98 13.99
N LEU A 15 46.24 -60.57 14.41
CA LEU A 15 45.79 -60.11 15.77
C LEU A 15 46.86 -59.67 16.82
N ALA A 16 46.69 -58.72 17.75
CA ALA A 16 45.59 -57.89 18.27
C ALA A 16 46.18 -56.90 19.32
N ALA A 17 45.54 -55.75 19.56
CA ALA A 17 45.25 -55.23 20.91
C ALA A 17 44.60 -53.84 20.81
N ILE A 18 43.39 -53.77 21.34
CA ILE A 18 42.53 -52.58 21.46
C ILE A 18 42.90 -51.84 22.74
N LEU A 19 43.00 -50.50 22.67
CA LEU A 19 42.69 -49.63 23.81
C LEU A 19 42.06 -48.34 23.30
N VAL A 20 40.74 -48.26 23.51
CA VAL A 20 39.92 -47.08 23.31
C VAL A 20 40.03 -46.21 24.56
N ALA A 21 40.45 -44.96 24.38
CA ALA A 21 40.09 -43.88 25.30
C ALA A 21 39.74 -42.65 24.45
N THR A 22 38.47 -42.31 24.51
CA THR A 22 37.78 -41.19 23.89
C THR A 22 38.29 -39.85 24.44
N GLY A 23 38.69 -38.95 23.54
CA GLY A 23 38.93 -37.53 23.83
C GLY A 23 38.43 -36.68 22.67
N CYS A 24 37.41 -35.86 22.93
CA CYS A 24 36.69 -35.04 21.96
C CYS A 24 37.61 -34.06 21.20
N ALA A 25 37.78 -34.28 19.89
CA ALA A 25 38.39 -33.30 18.99
C ALA A 25 37.34 -32.28 18.54
N GLN A 26 37.50 -31.02 18.93
CA GLN A 26 36.72 -29.90 18.39
C GLN A 26 36.98 -29.72 16.88
N PRO A 27 35.94 -29.45 16.06
CA PRO A 27 36.14 -29.05 14.68
C PRO A 27 36.79 -27.66 14.61
N GLN A 28 37.85 -27.53 13.83
CA GLN A 28 38.48 -26.23 13.56
C GLN A 28 37.49 -25.29 12.85
N PRO A 29 37.38 -24.02 13.25
CA PRO A 29 36.63 -23.03 12.49
C PRO A 29 37.35 -22.74 11.18
N SER A 30 36.60 -22.80 10.08
CA SER A 30 37.00 -22.38 8.74
C SER A 30 37.69 -21.01 8.76
N PRO A 31 38.71 -20.77 7.92
CA PRO A 31 39.36 -19.47 7.85
C PRO A 31 38.35 -18.41 7.42
N VAL A 32 38.11 -17.45 8.31
CA VAL A 32 37.42 -16.19 8.03
C VAL A 32 38.07 -15.58 6.80
N ALA A 33 37.28 -15.31 5.76
CA ALA A 33 37.72 -14.61 4.57
C ALA A 33 38.41 -13.30 4.99
N ARG A 34 39.73 -13.22 4.78
CA ARG A 34 40.47 -11.97 4.91
C ARG A 34 39.90 -11.00 3.89
N VAL A 35 39.29 -9.91 4.36
CA VAL A 35 39.11 -8.70 3.57
C VAL A 35 40.52 -8.20 3.25
N THR A 36 41.00 -8.48 2.04
CA THR A 36 42.26 -7.93 1.55
C THR A 36 42.11 -6.42 1.36
N PRO A 37 43.06 -5.60 1.81
CA PRO A 37 43.05 -4.16 1.53
C PRO A 37 43.02 -3.93 0.01
N ARG A 38 42.03 -3.16 -0.46
CA ARG A 38 41.88 -2.78 -1.88
C ARG A 38 43.15 -2.09 -2.36
N THR A 39 43.83 -2.66 -3.34
CA THR A 39 45.05 -2.06 -3.91
C THR A 39 44.71 -0.78 -4.69
N PRO A 40 45.52 0.30 -4.61
CA PRO A 40 45.29 1.55 -5.35
C PRO A 40 45.05 1.34 -6.86
N VAL A 41 45.79 0.40 -7.47
CA VAL A 41 45.69 0.04 -8.90
C VAL A 41 44.29 -0.44 -9.30
N THR A 42 43.58 -1.15 -8.42
CA THR A 42 42.21 -1.64 -8.72
C THR A 42 41.15 -0.52 -8.67
N ILE A 43 41.35 0.48 -7.80
CA ILE A 43 40.44 1.63 -7.71
C ILE A 43 40.63 2.54 -8.92
N GLU A 44 41.88 2.75 -9.35
CA GLU A 44 42.21 3.51 -10.57
C GLU A 44 41.67 2.85 -11.84
N ALA A 45 41.73 1.52 -11.94
CA ALA A 45 41.14 0.81 -13.08
C ALA A 45 39.61 0.96 -13.13
N GLN A 46 38.94 0.86 -11.98
CA GLN A 46 37.48 1.04 -11.89
C GLN A 46 37.05 2.49 -12.20
N SER A 47 37.80 3.48 -11.70
CA SER A 47 37.52 4.89 -11.99
C SER A 47 37.74 5.21 -13.47
N ALA A 48 38.77 4.64 -14.11
CA ALA A 48 39.00 4.76 -15.55
C ALA A 48 37.86 4.14 -16.38
N LEU A 49 37.33 2.97 -15.98
CA LEU A 49 36.16 2.36 -16.62
C LEU A 49 34.93 3.27 -16.55
N LEU A 50 34.66 3.85 -15.38
CA LEU A 50 33.54 4.78 -15.20
C LEU A 50 33.72 6.06 -16.02
N GLN A 51 34.93 6.61 -16.06
CA GLN A 51 35.24 7.80 -16.85
C GLN A 51 35.07 7.54 -18.36
N ASN A 52 35.56 6.40 -18.86
CA ASN A 52 35.37 6.01 -20.26
C ASN A 52 33.89 5.84 -20.62
N ALA A 53 33.10 5.25 -19.73
CA ALA A 53 31.66 5.13 -19.92
C ALA A 53 30.97 6.50 -20.02
N ARG A 54 31.34 7.47 -19.17
CA ARG A 54 30.80 8.84 -19.23
C ARG A 54 31.17 9.55 -20.52
N THR A 55 32.42 9.41 -20.98
CA THR A 55 32.85 9.95 -22.27
C THR A 55 32.01 9.38 -23.40
N HIS A 56 31.83 8.06 -23.45
CA HIS A 56 30.99 7.45 -24.49
C HIS A 56 29.52 7.84 -24.41
N TYR A 57 28.98 8.02 -23.20
CA TYR A 57 27.63 8.56 -23.02
C TYR A 57 27.52 9.99 -23.58
N ALA A 58 28.49 10.87 -23.25
CA ALA A 58 28.52 12.25 -23.73
C ALA A 58 28.66 12.34 -25.26
N GLU A 59 29.35 11.38 -25.87
CA GLU A 59 29.47 11.23 -27.33
C GLU A 59 28.22 10.60 -27.99
N GLY A 60 27.16 10.30 -27.23
CA GLY A 60 25.96 9.63 -27.74
C GLY A 60 26.14 8.14 -28.06
N ARG A 61 27.28 7.54 -27.71
CA ARG A 61 27.62 6.12 -27.96
C ARG A 61 27.09 5.24 -26.84
N TYR A 62 25.77 5.26 -26.62
CA TYR A 62 25.12 4.62 -25.48
C TYR A 62 25.35 3.10 -25.41
N LEU A 63 25.39 2.40 -26.55
CA LEU A 63 25.72 0.97 -26.59
C LEU A 63 27.12 0.67 -26.05
N LEU A 64 28.10 1.54 -26.30
CA LEU A 64 29.46 1.35 -25.80
C LEU A 64 29.55 1.73 -24.31
N ALA A 65 28.87 2.80 -23.90
CA ALA A 65 28.73 3.16 -22.48
C ALA A 65 28.14 2.00 -21.66
N THR A 66 27.05 1.37 -22.12
CA THR A 66 26.43 0.24 -21.41
C THR A 66 27.39 -0.94 -21.22
N LYS A 67 28.27 -1.22 -22.18
CA LYS A 67 29.27 -2.31 -22.07
C LYS A 67 30.26 -2.05 -20.94
N PHE A 68 30.83 -0.85 -20.87
CA PHE A 68 31.77 -0.47 -19.81
C PHE A 68 31.11 -0.46 -18.42
N LEU A 69 29.87 0.02 -18.34
CA LEU A 69 29.12 0.11 -17.08
C LEU A 69 28.73 -1.28 -16.55
N LYS A 70 28.22 -2.16 -17.42
CA LYS A 70 27.93 -3.56 -17.06
C LYS A 70 29.17 -4.28 -16.59
N HIS A 71 30.28 -4.12 -17.31
CA HIS A 71 31.54 -4.75 -16.91
C HIS A 71 31.99 -4.28 -15.51
N LEU A 72 31.86 -2.99 -15.19
CA LEU A 72 32.17 -2.47 -13.85
C LEU A 72 31.26 -3.08 -12.78
N ILE A 73 29.94 -3.13 -13.03
CA ILE A 73 28.95 -3.68 -12.08
C ILE A 73 29.18 -5.17 -11.85
N ASP A 74 29.39 -5.95 -12.92
CA ASP A 74 29.52 -7.40 -12.87
C ASP A 74 30.87 -7.83 -12.29
N ALA A 75 31.96 -7.17 -12.66
CA ALA A 75 33.30 -7.50 -12.20
C ALA A 75 33.60 -6.97 -10.80
N SER A 76 32.84 -5.97 -10.31
CA SER A 76 33.09 -5.35 -9.01
C SER A 76 31.80 -4.88 -8.30
N PRO A 77 30.91 -5.81 -7.88
CA PRO A 77 29.59 -5.48 -7.30
C PRO A 77 29.65 -4.68 -5.98
N GLU A 78 30.75 -4.77 -5.24
CA GLU A 78 30.99 -4.07 -3.97
C GLU A 78 31.76 -2.75 -4.15
N SER A 79 32.02 -2.33 -5.39
CA SER A 79 32.76 -1.09 -5.64
C SER A 79 31.95 0.14 -5.25
N GLN A 80 32.63 1.17 -4.74
CA GLN A 80 32.03 2.48 -4.46
C GLN A 80 31.42 3.14 -5.71
N PHE A 81 31.86 2.71 -6.89
CA PHE A 81 31.40 3.23 -8.18
C PHE A 81 30.12 2.57 -8.70
N VAL A 82 29.61 1.52 -8.04
CA VAL A 82 28.47 0.74 -8.56
C VAL A 82 27.18 1.56 -8.62
N LEU A 83 26.92 2.38 -7.60
CA LEU A 83 25.72 3.22 -7.57
C LEU A 83 25.71 4.18 -8.76
N GLU A 84 26.85 4.85 -8.98
CA GLU A 84 27.00 5.77 -10.10
C GLU A 84 27.02 5.04 -11.46
N ALA A 85 27.64 3.86 -11.54
CA ALA A 85 27.63 3.07 -12.76
C ALA A 85 26.21 2.64 -13.16
N ARG A 86 25.38 2.22 -12.19
CA ARG A 86 23.95 1.92 -12.41
C ARG A 86 23.18 3.14 -12.87
N TRP A 87 23.46 4.31 -12.31
CA TRP A 87 22.84 5.57 -12.72
C TRP A 87 23.10 5.88 -14.20
N TRP A 88 24.36 5.82 -14.63
CA TRP A 88 24.71 6.04 -16.03
C TRP A 88 24.18 4.93 -16.94
N LEU A 89 24.04 3.70 -16.44
CA LEU A 89 23.50 2.58 -17.21
C LEU A 89 22.01 2.76 -17.46
N ALA A 90 21.25 3.16 -16.44
CA ALA A 90 19.83 3.47 -16.55
C ALA A 90 19.58 4.56 -17.61
N ARG A 91 20.33 5.66 -17.55
CA ARG A 91 20.24 6.74 -18.53
C ARG A 91 20.63 6.31 -19.95
N SER A 92 21.65 5.46 -20.06
CA SER A 92 22.04 4.90 -21.37
C SER A 92 20.91 4.06 -21.99
N TYR A 93 20.20 3.28 -21.17
CA TYR A 93 19.03 2.53 -21.63
C TYR A 93 17.87 3.42 -22.05
N GLU A 94 17.59 4.51 -21.32
CA GLU A 94 16.56 5.46 -21.74
C GLU A 94 16.87 6.06 -23.12
N GLN A 95 18.12 6.47 -23.35
CA GLN A 95 18.54 7.02 -24.64
C GLN A 95 18.47 5.99 -25.78
N LEU A 96 18.57 4.69 -25.45
CA LEU A 96 18.37 3.59 -26.39
C LEU A 96 16.90 3.19 -26.57
N GLY A 97 15.97 3.81 -25.82
CA GLY A 97 14.55 3.44 -25.82
C GLY A 97 14.23 2.15 -25.07
N ASP A 98 15.20 1.53 -24.39
CA ASP A 98 14.98 0.37 -23.53
C ASP A 98 14.46 0.82 -22.16
N LEU A 99 13.21 1.27 -22.14
CA LEU A 99 12.56 1.79 -20.93
C LEU A 99 12.43 0.72 -19.84
N LYS A 100 12.36 -0.57 -20.22
CA LYS A 100 12.32 -1.69 -19.26
C LYS A 100 13.68 -1.91 -18.61
N GLY A 101 14.76 -1.88 -19.39
CA GLY A 101 16.13 -1.92 -18.88
C GLY A 101 16.43 -0.75 -17.97
N ALA A 102 16.04 0.47 -18.37
CA ALA A 102 16.19 1.67 -17.54
C ALA A 102 15.46 1.55 -16.20
N LEU A 103 14.20 1.10 -16.22
CA LEU A 103 13.39 0.91 -15.01
C LEU A 103 14.02 -0.10 -14.04
N SER A 104 14.58 -1.19 -14.56
CA SER A 104 15.27 -2.20 -13.75
C SER A 104 16.45 -1.61 -12.99
N GLU A 105 17.27 -0.79 -13.66
CA GLU A 105 18.45 -0.18 -13.03
C GLU A 105 18.07 0.91 -12.01
N TYR A 106 17.04 1.72 -12.28
CA TYR A 106 16.57 2.70 -11.29
C TYR A 106 16.01 2.05 -10.02
N ARG A 107 15.34 0.89 -10.14
CA ARG A 107 14.91 0.11 -8.98
C ARG A 107 16.09 -0.42 -8.17
N ALA A 108 17.12 -0.95 -8.85
CA ALA A 108 18.33 -1.41 -8.18
C ALA A 108 19.02 -0.28 -7.38
N ILE A 109 19.05 0.95 -7.91
CA ILE A 109 19.56 2.14 -7.22
C ILE A 109 18.71 2.48 -5.97
N ALA A 110 17.37 2.39 -6.09
CA ALA A 110 16.47 2.66 -4.97
C ALA A 110 16.58 1.61 -3.85
N ASP A 111 16.79 0.34 -4.21
CA ASP A 111 16.85 -0.80 -3.29
C ASP A 111 18.20 -0.92 -2.56
N LEU A 112 19.34 -0.73 -3.26
CA LEU A 112 20.71 -0.85 -2.70
C LEU A 112 21.01 0.15 -1.57
N ALA A 113 20.21 1.21 -1.45
CA ALA A 113 20.46 2.32 -0.53
C ALA A 113 19.63 2.26 0.77
N GLU A 114 18.79 1.24 0.99
CA GLU A 114 18.24 0.97 2.33
C GLU A 114 19.29 0.37 3.29
N THR A 115 20.40 -0.15 2.76
CA THR A 115 21.45 -0.83 3.52
C THR A 115 22.77 -0.05 3.63
N SER A 116 22.95 1.08 2.92
CA SER A 116 24.20 1.86 2.89
C SER A 116 24.00 3.31 3.33
N ILE A 117 24.76 3.74 4.35
CA ILE A 117 24.68 5.06 5.00
C ILE A 117 25.36 6.17 4.15
N LEU A 118 25.88 5.85 2.96
CA LEU A 118 26.82 6.72 2.22
C LEU A 118 26.40 7.13 0.78
N GLY A 119 25.14 6.92 0.37
CA GLY A 119 24.65 7.42 -0.92
C GLY A 119 24.09 8.85 -0.82
N GLU A 120 24.39 9.72 -1.79
CA GLU A 120 23.79 11.06 -1.88
C GLU A 120 22.27 10.94 -2.02
N GLU A 121 21.51 11.44 -1.04
CA GLU A 121 20.04 11.41 -0.98
C GLU A 121 19.36 11.96 -2.26
N SER A 122 20.08 12.84 -2.98
CA SER A 122 19.67 13.46 -4.25
C SER A 122 19.47 12.47 -5.40
N ASP A 123 20.35 11.49 -5.56
CA ASP A 123 20.27 10.51 -6.66
C ASP A 123 19.13 9.51 -6.45
N ARG A 124 18.83 9.19 -5.18
CA ARG A 124 17.72 8.31 -4.79
C ARG A 124 16.37 8.92 -5.12
N LEU A 125 16.18 10.17 -4.73
CA LEU A 125 14.93 10.88 -4.99
C LEU A 125 14.69 11.00 -6.49
N THR A 126 15.76 11.25 -7.25
CA THR A 126 15.70 11.34 -8.70
C THR A 126 15.41 9.98 -9.35
N ALA A 127 16.03 8.89 -8.87
CA ALA A 127 15.71 7.53 -9.33
C ALA A 127 14.24 7.16 -9.07
N ARG A 128 13.70 7.48 -7.89
CA ARG A 128 12.27 7.26 -7.56
C ARG A 128 11.34 8.06 -8.48
N HIS A 129 11.68 9.31 -8.78
CA HIS A 129 10.91 10.11 -9.74
C HIS A 129 10.92 9.47 -11.13
N ARG A 130 12.10 9.04 -11.63
CA ARG A 130 12.22 8.37 -12.93
C ARG A 130 11.45 7.05 -12.98
N ILE A 131 11.41 6.27 -11.89
CA ILE A 131 10.60 5.04 -11.81
C ILE A 131 9.13 5.35 -12.12
N VAL A 132 8.56 6.37 -11.46
CA VAL A 132 7.14 6.74 -11.68
C VAL A 132 6.89 7.19 -13.11
N GLU A 133 7.76 8.03 -13.68
CA GLU A 133 7.64 8.48 -15.07
C GLU A 133 7.74 7.33 -16.08
N LEU A 134 8.70 6.43 -15.90
CA LEU A 134 8.88 5.26 -16.78
C LEU A 134 7.72 4.28 -16.64
N GLU A 135 7.18 4.08 -15.43
CA GLU A 135 6.00 3.26 -15.19
C GLU A 135 4.75 3.83 -15.86
N GLN A 136 4.58 5.15 -15.88
CA GLN A 136 3.50 5.81 -16.62
C GLN A 136 3.66 5.64 -18.14
N LEU A 137 4.87 5.83 -18.67
CA LEU A 137 5.16 5.65 -20.10
C LEU A 137 4.96 4.20 -20.55
N LEU A 138 5.42 3.23 -19.74
CA LEU A 138 5.20 1.81 -19.99
C LEU A 138 3.73 1.40 -19.78
N GLY A 139 3.05 2.01 -18.82
CA GLY A 139 1.63 1.80 -18.53
C GLY A 139 0.69 2.32 -19.62
N ALA A 140 1.08 3.35 -20.37
CA ALA A 140 0.34 3.86 -21.52
C ALA A 140 0.38 2.92 -22.75
N SER A 141 1.32 1.97 -22.80
CA SER A 141 1.51 1.04 -23.94
C SER A 141 1.26 -0.44 -23.63
N ALA A 142 0.88 -0.79 -22.39
CA ALA A 142 0.71 -2.18 -21.95
C ALA A 142 -0.76 -2.60 -21.83
N VAL A 143 -1.46 -2.78 -22.97
CA VAL A 143 -2.75 -3.49 -23.00
C VAL A 143 -2.48 -4.99 -23.09
N GLY A 144 -2.27 -5.64 -21.95
CA GLY A 144 -2.10 -7.09 -21.84
C GLY A 144 -3.41 -7.82 -21.47
N PRO A 145 -3.47 -9.15 -21.69
CA PRO A 145 -4.66 -10.00 -21.46
C PRO A 145 -5.09 -10.15 -19.98
N ASN A 146 -4.36 -9.56 -19.03
CA ASN A 146 -4.68 -9.54 -17.60
C ASN A 146 -5.18 -8.17 -17.10
N ARG A 147 -5.48 -7.22 -17.99
CA ARG A 147 -5.97 -5.90 -17.58
C ARG A 147 -7.40 -6.03 -17.08
N ARG A 148 -7.58 -5.89 -15.76
CA ARG A 148 -8.90 -5.69 -15.18
C ARG A 148 -9.34 -4.25 -15.45
N THR A 149 -10.43 -4.08 -16.18
CA THR A 149 -11.06 -2.77 -16.37
C THR A 149 -12.27 -2.72 -15.48
N ALA A 150 -12.26 -1.78 -14.53
CA ALA A 150 -13.31 -1.63 -13.53
C ALA A 150 -14.14 -0.38 -13.78
N ILE A 151 -15.45 -0.46 -13.52
CA ILE A 151 -16.35 0.69 -13.49
C ILE A 151 -16.95 0.85 -12.10
N LEU A 152 -16.85 2.05 -11.53
CA LEU A 152 -17.56 2.43 -10.30
C LEU A 152 -18.96 2.91 -10.65
N ILE A 153 -19.97 2.27 -10.06
CA ILE A 153 -21.38 2.61 -10.24
C ILE A 153 -21.88 3.25 -8.93
N PRO A 154 -22.11 4.57 -8.94
CA PRO A 154 -22.61 5.28 -7.78
C PRO A 154 -24.01 4.84 -7.35
N SER A 155 -24.32 5.03 -6.08
CA SER A 155 -25.57 4.55 -5.47
C SER A 155 -26.85 5.05 -6.18
N TYR A 156 -26.83 6.24 -6.76
CA TYR A 156 -27.98 6.86 -7.44
C TYR A 156 -28.26 6.30 -8.83
N HIS A 157 -27.31 5.58 -9.45
CA HIS A 157 -27.52 4.91 -10.74
C HIS A 157 -28.07 3.48 -10.59
N LEU A 158 -27.94 2.87 -9.41
CA LEU A 158 -28.30 1.45 -9.19
C LEU A 158 -29.79 1.17 -9.39
N SER A 159 -30.68 2.12 -9.06
CA SER A 159 -32.14 1.95 -9.19
C SER A 159 -32.68 2.21 -10.60
N ALA A 160 -31.85 2.64 -11.55
CA ALA A 160 -32.28 3.14 -12.85
C ALA A 160 -32.02 2.17 -14.02
N ILE A 161 -31.70 0.90 -13.74
CA ILE A 161 -31.29 -0.08 -14.76
C ILE A 161 -32.47 -1.04 -15.04
N PRO A 162 -33.23 -0.83 -16.13
CA PRO A 162 -34.46 -1.59 -16.41
C PRO A 162 -34.21 -3.03 -16.93
N ASP A 163 -33.07 -3.27 -17.58
CA ASP A 163 -32.63 -4.60 -18.04
C ASP A 163 -31.19 -4.86 -17.60
N LEU A 164 -31.05 -5.42 -16.40
CA LEU A 164 -29.76 -5.68 -15.77
C LEU A 164 -28.92 -6.67 -16.58
N ASP A 165 -29.53 -7.69 -17.18
CA ASP A 165 -28.80 -8.73 -17.90
C ASP A 165 -28.19 -8.18 -19.19
N HIS A 166 -29.02 -7.53 -20.02
CA HIS A 166 -28.54 -6.94 -21.26
C HIS A 166 -27.52 -5.83 -21.02
N TRP A 167 -27.74 -5.01 -19.98
CA TRP A 167 -26.79 -3.96 -19.61
C TRP A 167 -25.44 -4.54 -19.19
N LEU A 168 -25.40 -5.57 -18.33
CA LEU A 168 -24.16 -6.22 -17.92
C LEU A 168 -23.45 -6.93 -19.09
N GLN A 169 -24.20 -7.56 -19.98
CA GLN A 169 -23.67 -8.13 -21.21
C GLN A 169 -22.97 -7.07 -22.08
N SER A 170 -23.57 -5.89 -22.21
CA SER A 170 -22.99 -4.78 -22.98
C SER A 170 -21.67 -4.29 -22.37
N LEU A 171 -21.58 -4.25 -21.03
CA LEU A 171 -20.34 -3.88 -20.34
C LEU A 171 -19.23 -4.92 -20.56
N ALA A 172 -19.57 -6.20 -20.46
CA ALA A 172 -18.62 -7.28 -20.72
C ALA A 172 -18.10 -7.23 -22.17
N GLN A 173 -18.98 -7.01 -23.15
CA GLN A 173 -18.61 -6.84 -24.56
C GLN A 173 -17.74 -5.60 -24.80
N ALA A 174 -17.91 -4.54 -24.00
CA ALA A 174 -17.07 -3.36 -24.02
C ALA A 174 -15.70 -3.55 -23.34
N GLY A 175 -15.39 -4.76 -22.83
CA GLY A 175 -14.12 -5.08 -22.18
C GLY A 175 -14.03 -4.67 -20.71
N ILE A 176 -15.15 -4.33 -20.08
CA ILE A 176 -15.23 -4.21 -18.61
C ILE A 176 -15.18 -5.62 -18.03
N THR A 177 -14.36 -5.80 -17.00
CA THR A 177 -14.18 -7.08 -16.31
C THR A 177 -14.66 -7.03 -14.87
N THR A 178 -14.89 -5.83 -14.34
CA THR A 178 -15.16 -5.63 -12.92
C THR A 178 -16.15 -4.50 -12.68
N LEU A 179 -17.16 -4.77 -11.86
CA LEU A 179 -18.11 -3.80 -11.36
C LEU A 179 -17.71 -3.44 -9.93
N VAL A 180 -17.73 -2.15 -9.61
CA VAL A 180 -17.57 -1.66 -8.25
C VAL A 180 -18.87 -0.95 -7.88
N LEU A 181 -19.60 -1.48 -6.90
CA LEU A 181 -20.93 -1.01 -6.53
C LEU A 181 -20.86 -0.31 -5.17
N GLU A 182 -21.34 0.93 -5.08
CA GLU A 182 -21.47 1.58 -3.78
C GLU A 182 -22.53 0.87 -2.93
N VAL A 183 -22.14 0.44 -1.73
CA VAL A 183 -23.01 -0.40 -0.89
C VAL A 183 -24.10 0.38 -0.16
N GLY A 184 -23.92 1.70 -0.03
CA GLY A 184 -24.82 2.55 0.73
C GLY A 184 -24.90 3.97 0.18
N THR A 185 -25.93 4.69 0.60
CA THR A 185 -26.20 6.05 0.15
C THR A 185 -25.09 6.99 0.56
N ARG A 186 -24.60 7.81 -0.37
CA ARG A 186 -23.72 8.94 -0.06
C ARG A 186 -24.51 10.19 0.31
N GLN A 187 -24.00 10.96 1.26
CA GLN A 187 -24.43 12.35 1.44
C GLN A 187 -23.84 13.18 0.30
N VAL A 188 -24.68 13.74 -0.56
CA VAL A 188 -24.24 14.77 -1.52
C VAL A 188 -23.95 16.03 -0.70
N MET A 189 -22.68 16.30 -0.42
CA MET A 189 -22.25 17.62 0.03
C MET A 189 -22.44 18.58 -1.17
N THR A 190 -23.56 19.30 -1.20
CA THR A 190 -23.71 20.43 -2.11
C THR A 190 -22.74 21.53 -1.67
N HIS A 191 -21.55 21.57 -2.27
CA HIS A 191 -20.69 22.73 -2.21
C HIS A 191 -21.40 23.89 -2.92
N GLY A 192 -22.12 24.72 -2.16
CA GLY A 192 -22.77 25.92 -2.69
C GLY A 192 -24.00 26.46 -1.97
N ALA A 193 -24.54 25.79 -0.95
CA ALA A 193 -25.68 26.34 -0.20
C ALA A 193 -25.22 27.35 0.88
N MET A 194 -24.55 28.41 0.46
CA MET A 194 -24.41 29.62 1.27
C MET A 194 -25.65 30.50 1.04
N LYS A 195 -26.71 30.23 1.79
CA LYS A 195 -27.68 31.21 2.32
C LYS A 195 -28.76 30.45 3.07
N GLU A 196 -28.83 30.70 4.38
CA GLU A 196 -30.04 30.50 5.16
C GLU A 196 -31.17 31.32 4.54
N SER A 197 -31.93 30.72 3.63
CA SER A 197 -33.28 31.17 3.35
C SER A 197 -34.18 30.59 4.43
N LYS A 198 -34.53 31.43 5.41
CA LYS A 198 -35.69 31.22 6.27
C LYS A 198 -36.93 31.07 5.37
N THR A 199 -37.33 29.84 5.10
CA THR A 199 -38.66 29.54 4.59
C THR A 199 -39.18 28.35 5.40
N PRO A 200 -40.25 28.53 6.20
CA PRO A 200 -40.82 27.43 6.94
C PRO A 200 -41.71 26.59 6.02
N ALA A 201 -41.62 25.26 6.21
CA ALA A 201 -42.62 24.27 5.80
C ALA A 201 -42.87 24.07 4.29
N GLY A 202 -41.91 23.42 3.64
CA GLY A 202 -42.18 22.44 2.60
C GLY A 202 -41.50 21.14 3.00
N ARG A 203 -42.23 20.02 3.13
CA ARG A 203 -41.64 18.68 3.29
C ARG A 203 -40.86 18.36 2.01
N GLU A 204 -39.61 18.82 1.91
CA GLU A 204 -38.66 18.20 1.00
C GLU A 204 -38.53 16.75 1.44
N ALA A 205 -38.99 15.83 0.60
CA ALA A 205 -38.88 14.40 0.84
C ALA A 205 -37.38 14.07 0.92
N ARG A 206 -36.87 13.96 2.15
CA ARG A 206 -35.48 13.61 2.41
C ARG A 206 -35.19 12.31 1.67
N ALA A 207 -34.20 12.33 0.78
CA ALA A 207 -33.80 11.15 0.03
C ALA A 207 -33.60 9.97 0.98
N PRO A 208 -34.07 8.75 0.63
CA PRO A 208 -33.96 7.60 1.50
C PRO A 208 -32.49 7.33 1.81
N THR A 209 -32.16 7.11 3.08
CA THR A 209 -30.81 6.75 3.56
C THR A 209 -30.78 5.27 3.92
N GLY A 210 -29.77 4.55 3.45
CA GLY A 210 -29.71 3.10 3.63
C GLY A 210 -28.69 2.43 2.73
N VAL A 211 -28.85 1.11 2.57
CA VAL A 211 -27.93 0.24 1.83
C VAL A 211 -28.62 -0.53 0.71
N TYR A 212 -27.81 -1.01 -0.23
CA TYR A 212 -28.22 -1.65 -1.47
C TYR A 212 -28.08 -3.18 -1.46
N PHE A 213 -28.04 -3.77 -0.26
CA PHE A 213 -27.97 -5.22 -0.03
C PHE A 213 -28.67 -5.56 1.28
N ARG A 214 -29.14 -6.81 1.42
CA ARG A 214 -29.80 -7.28 2.64
C ARG A 214 -28.82 -7.37 3.80
N THR A 215 -29.15 -6.69 4.90
CA THR A 215 -28.44 -6.79 6.20
C THR A 215 -29.39 -6.39 7.32
N GLY A 216 -29.21 -6.98 8.51
CA GLY A 216 -29.91 -6.57 9.72
C GLY A 216 -29.33 -5.31 10.40
N ARG A 217 -28.25 -4.74 9.84
CA ARG A 217 -27.42 -3.71 10.49
C ARG A 217 -27.63 -2.30 9.92
N ALA A 218 -28.39 -2.16 8.85
CA ALA A 218 -28.70 -0.88 8.23
C ALA A 218 -30.08 -0.93 7.56
N ASN A 219 -30.65 0.23 7.28
CA ASN A 219 -31.92 0.33 6.55
C ASN A 219 -31.72 -0.14 5.11
N LEU A 220 -32.52 -1.12 4.66
CA LEU A 220 -32.50 -1.60 3.28
C LEU A 220 -33.29 -0.64 2.38
N ILE A 221 -32.67 -0.12 1.32
CA ILE A 221 -33.38 0.63 0.28
C ILE A 221 -33.90 -0.35 -0.78
N GLN A 222 -33.01 -1.16 -1.32
CA GLN A 222 -33.29 -2.19 -2.31
C GLN A 222 -32.16 -3.23 -2.28
N ASP A 223 -32.45 -4.50 -2.54
CA ASP A 223 -31.42 -5.55 -2.61
C ASP A 223 -30.81 -5.62 -4.01
N PHE A 224 -30.10 -4.57 -4.42
CA PHE A 224 -29.53 -4.48 -5.77
C PHE A 224 -28.26 -5.33 -5.92
N ILE A 225 -27.39 -5.32 -4.92
CA ILE A 225 -26.14 -6.10 -4.96
C ILE A 225 -26.45 -7.60 -5.01
N GLY A 226 -27.37 -8.09 -4.16
CA GLY A 226 -27.78 -9.49 -4.17
C GLY A 226 -28.42 -9.94 -5.50
N GLN A 227 -29.09 -9.04 -6.21
CA GLN A 227 -29.61 -9.30 -7.56
C GLN A 227 -28.54 -9.24 -8.65
N THR A 228 -27.55 -8.36 -8.51
CA THR A 228 -26.52 -8.10 -9.53
C THR A 228 -25.44 -9.16 -9.55
N VAL A 229 -25.01 -9.65 -8.39
CA VAL A 229 -23.90 -10.61 -8.28
C VAL A 229 -24.10 -11.85 -9.17
N PRO A 230 -25.22 -12.59 -9.10
CA PRO A 230 -25.41 -13.78 -9.94
C PRO A 230 -25.43 -13.46 -11.43
N VAL A 231 -26.02 -12.33 -11.83
CA VAL A 231 -26.12 -11.93 -13.24
C VAL A 231 -24.75 -11.52 -13.79
N ALA A 232 -23.96 -10.77 -13.00
CA ALA A 232 -22.61 -10.37 -13.37
C ALA A 232 -21.68 -11.57 -13.54
N HIS A 233 -21.75 -12.55 -12.63
CA HIS A 233 -20.95 -13.77 -12.71
C HIS A 233 -21.25 -14.61 -13.96
N ARG A 234 -22.51 -14.66 -14.43
CA ARG A 234 -22.87 -15.33 -15.70
C ARG A 234 -22.19 -14.71 -16.92
N HIS A 235 -21.90 -13.41 -16.86
CA HIS A 235 -21.20 -12.67 -17.92
C HIS A 235 -19.67 -12.58 -17.68
N GLY A 236 -19.13 -13.31 -16.70
CA GLY A 236 -17.70 -13.33 -16.39
C GLY A 236 -17.19 -12.03 -15.73
N LEU A 237 -18.08 -11.20 -15.19
CA LEU A 237 -17.73 -9.96 -14.50
C LEU A 237 -17.50 -10.23 -13.01
N SER A 238 -16.44 -9.69 -12.43
CA SER A 238 -16.27 -9.65 -10.97
C SER A 238 -17.05 -8.48 -10.36
N VAL A 239 -17.57 -8.63 -9.15
CA VAL A 239 -18.31 -7.61 -8.42
C VAL A 239 -17.62 -7.26 -7.11
N PHE A 240 -17.35 -5.98 -6.90
CA PHE A 240 -16.75 -5.46 -5.67
C PHE A 240 -17.72 -4.50 -4.97
N GLY A 241 -17.87 -4.65 -3.65
CA GLY A 241 -18.60 -3.68 -2.83
C GLY A 241 -17.69 -2.52 -2.40
N ALA A 242 -18.04 -1.28 -2.75
CA ALA A 242 -17.33 -0.07 -2.33
C ALA A 242 -17.89 0.46 -1.01
N VAL A 243 -17.02 0.57 0.00
CA VAL A 243 -17.38 0.94 1.38
C VAL A 243 -16.42 2.00 1.93
N THR A 244 -16.95 2.99 2.63
CA THR A 244 -16.19 3.94 3.46
C THR A 244 -16.16 3.46 4.91
N LEU A 245 -15.04 3.62 5.61
CA LEU A 245 -14.88 3.08 6.96
C LEU A 245 -15.28 4.08 8.05
N ARG A 246 -15.14 5.38 7.79
CA ARG A 246 -15.36 6.43 8.79
C ARG A 246 -16.57 7.32 8.50
N GLN A 247 -17.02 7.35 7.25
CA GLN A 247 -18.15 8.19 6.81
C GLN A 247 -19.27 7.36 6.20
N MET A 248 -20.14 6.82 7.05
CA MET A 248 -21.28 5.99 6.66
C MET A 248 -22.59 6.77 6.79
N SER A 249 -23.03 7.46 5.74
CA SER A 249 -24.22 8.32 5.78
C SER A 249 -25.55 7.58 5.99
N TRP A 250 -25.57 6.26 5.76
CA TRP A 250 -26.72 5.41 6.07
C TRP A 250 -26.81 5.01 7.54
N LEU A 251 -25.74 5.21 8.31
CA LEU A 251 -25.67 4.84 9.71
C LEU A 251 -26.02 6.03 10.59
N LYS A 252 -27.00 5.85 11.48
CA LYS A 252 -27.24 6.83 12.55
C LYS A 252 -26.13 6.66 13.59
N SER A 253 -25.18 7.59 13.61
CA SER A 253 -24.06 7.57 14.55
C SER A 253 -24.55 7.54 15.99
N LYS A 254 -24.11 6.54 16.75
CA LYS A 254 -24.27 6.52 18.21
C LYS A 254 -23.18 7.39 18.84
N PRO A 255 -23.46 8.15 19.92
CA PRO A 255 -22.48 9.06 20.52
C PRO A 255 -21.14 8.39 20.87
N GLU A 256 -21.17 7.14 21.29
CA GLU A 256 -19.99 6.35 21.65
C GLU A 256 -19.11 5.98 20.45
N TRP A 257 -19.66 5.93 19.23
CA TRP A 257 -18.92 5.55 18.01
C TRP A 257 -18.25 6.73 17.31
N VAL A 258 -18.49 7.95 17.80
CA VAL A 258 -18.02 9.16 17.16
C VAL A 258 -16.58 9.44 17.58
N ASP A 259 -15.73 9.78 16.60
CA ASP A 259 -14.35 10.18 16.85
C ASP A 259 -14.28 11.59 17.44
N TRP A 260 -13.15 11.92 18.03
CA TRP A 260 -12.85 13.25 18.52
C TRP A 260 -11.71 13.87 17.72
N PHE A 261 -11.80 15.19 17.53
CA PHE A 261 -10.73 15.96 16.91
C PHE A 261 -10.37 17.18 17.75
N TYR A 262 -9.14 17.66 17.60
CA TYR A 262 -8.66 18.85 18.28
C TYR A 262 -8.89 20.11 17.42
N ASP A 263 -9.60 21.11 17.98
CA ASP A 263 -9.73 22.45 17.40
C ASP A 263 -8.58 23.33 17.92
N PRO A 264 -7.51 23.59 17.13
CA PRO A 264 -6.34 24.33 17.59
C PRO A 264 -6.63 25.81 17.87
N ALA A 265 -7.69 26.36 17.27
CA ALA A 265 -8.09 27.75 17.50
C ALA A 265 -8.73 27.92 18.88
N ARG A 266 -9.55 26.94 19.31
CA ARG A 266 -10.20 26.95 20.63
C ARG A 266 -9.46 26.16 21.70
N ARG A 267 -8.42 25.42 21.33
CA ARG A 267 -7.67 24.49 22.19
C ARG A 267 -8.56 23.48 22.89
N GLN A 268 -9.54 22.94 22.18
CA GLN A 268 -10.52 22.03 22.75
C GLN A 268 -10.75 20.83 21.85
N LEU A 269 -10.97 19.67 22.48
CA LEU A 269 -11.46 18.49 21.81
C LEU A 269 -12.95 18.66 21.48
N LYS A 270 -13.34 18.21 20.29
CA LYS A 270 -14.71 18.25 19.80
C LYS A 270 -15.08 16.93 19.16
N LEU A 271 -16.36 16.60 19.25
CA LEU A 271 -16.94 15.49 18.52
C LEU A 271 -16.83 15.74 17.02
N SER A 272 -16.35 14.72 16.32
CA SER A 272 -16.30 14.67 14.86
C SER A 272 -17.68 14.32 14.28
N SER A 273 -17.86 14.48 12.97
CA SER A 273 -18.95 13.84 12.25
C SER A 273 -18.59 12.42 11.79
N ARG A 274 -17.33 12.01 12.00
CA ARG A 274 -16.75 10.75 11.54
C ARG A 274 -16.77 9.70 12.64
N LEU A 275 -16.82 8.45 12.24
CA LEU A 275 -16.78 7.30 13.14
C LEU A 275 -15.34 7.00 13.56
N ASP A 276 -15.20 6.53 14.79
CA ASP A 276 -13.95 6.11 15.39
C ASP A 276 -13.67 4.64 15.03
N LEU A 277 -12.70 4.43 14.14
CA LEU A 277 -12.30 3.10 13.70
C LEU A 277 -11.62 2.28 14.82
N PHE A 278 -11.16 2.93 15.89
CA PHE A 278 -10.50 2.26 17.02
C PHE A 278 -11.48 1.83 18.11
N ASN A 279 -12.75 2.23 18.03
CA ASN A 279 -13.78 1.82 18.97
C ASN A 279 -14.16 0.33 18.75
N PRO A 280 -14.01 -0.57 19.74
CA PRO A 280 -14.31 -2.00 19.59
C PRO A 280 -15.78 -2.29 19.23
N SER A 281 -16.75 -1.56 19.80
CA SER A 281 -18.17 -1.75 19.48
C SER A 281 -18.50 -1.32 18.05
N PHE A 282 -17.79 -0.31 17.52
CA PHE A 282 -17.92 0.05 16.11
C PHE A 282 -17.23 -0.98 15.20
N GLN A 283 -16.07 -1.51 15.61
CA GLN A 283 -15.39 -2.60 14.90
C GLN A 283 -16.26 -3.85 14.81
N GLU A 284 -17.01 -4.19 15.86
CA GLU A 284 -17.98 -5.30 15.84
C GLU A 284 -19.10 -5.05 14.84
N TYR A 285 -19.65 -3.83 14.82
CA TYR A 285 -20.67 -3.43 13.85
C TYR A 285 -20.18 -3.60 12.41
N ILE A 286 -19.03 -3.02 12.07
CA ILE A 286 -18.52 -3.02 10.71
C ILE A 286 -18.04 -4.40 10.28
N THR A 287 -17.50 -5.20 11.21
CA THR A 287 -17.17 -6.61 10.95
C THR A 287 -18.40 -7.36 10.50
N GLY A 288 -19.48 -7.28 11.26
CA GLY A 288 -20.72 -7.96 10.90
C GLY A 288 -21.35 -7.41 9.62
N PHE A 289 -21.30 -6.10 9.40
CA PHE A 289 -21.79 -5.46 8.18
C PHE A 289 -21.06 -5.95 6.92
N LEU A 290 -19.73 -6.07 7.01
CA LEU A 290 -18.91 -6.55 5.91
C LEU A 290 -19.04 -8.07 5.70
N THR A 291 -19.31 -8.84 6.76
CA THR A 291 -19.65 -10.26 6.63
C THR A 291 -20.99 -10.43 5.92
N ASP A 292 -22.05 -9.72 6.32
CA ASP A 292 -23.35 -9.75 5.63
C ASP A 292 -23.20 -9.37 4.15
N LEU A 293 -22.31 -8.40 3.85
CA LEU A 293 -22.00 -8.01 2.47
C LEU A 293 -21.26 -9.13 1.72
N ALA A 294 -20.28 -9.78 2.34
CA ALA A 294 -19.55 -10.90 1.74
C ALA A 294 -20.49 -12.09 1.42
N ASP A 295 -21.50 -12.31 2.24
CA ASP A 295 -22.52 -13.35 2.05
C ASP A 295 -23.43 -13.10 0.83
N THR A 296 -23.39 -11.91 0.23
CA THR A 296 -24.06 -11.63 -1.06
C THR A 296 -23.36 -12.27 -2.26
N GLY A 297 -22.15 -12.81 -2.08
CA GLY A 297 -21.36 -13.46 -3.12
C GLY A 297 -20.43 -12.53 -3.91
N ILE A 298 -20.22 -11.29 -3.45
CA ILE A 298 -19.24 -10.39 -4.07
C ILE A 298 -17.81 -10.98 -4.06
N ASP A 299 -17.01 -10.62 -5.05
CA ASP A 299 -15.63 -11.09 -5.23
C ASP A 299 -14.62 -10.35 -4.32
N GLY A 300 -15.01 -9.18 -3.81
CA GLY A 300 -14.17 -8.43 -2.88
C GLY A 300 -14.77 -7.11 -2.41
N VAL A 301 -14.13 -6.51 -1.43
CA VAL A 301 -14.50 -5.18 -0.92
C VAL A 301 -13.43 -4.18 -1.30
N LEU A 302 -13.86 -3.05 -1.84
CA LEU A 302 -13.02 -1.88 -2.07
C LEU A 302 -13.26 -0.87 -0.93
N PHE A 303 -12.24 -0.68 -0.09
CA PHE A 303 -12.27 0.41 0.88
C PHE A 303 -12.00 1.72 0.14
N GLN A 304 -13.04 2.54 -0.02
CA GLN A 304 -12.91 3.84 -0.64
C GLN A 304 -12.09 4.75 0.27
N ALA A 305 -11.18 5.52 -0.33
CA ALA A 305 -10.52 6.62 0.35
C ALA A 305 -11.61 7.63 0.76
N ASP A 306 -11.92 7.66 2.05
CA ASP A 306 -12.74 8.70 2.66
C ASP A 306 -11.83 9.80 3.21
N VAL A 307 -12.30 10.52 4.23
CA VAL A 307 -11.47 11.53 4.87
C VAL A 307 -10.43 10.85 5.77
N SER A 308 -9.16 10.92 5.34
CA SER A 308 -8.02 10.45 6.11
C SER A 308 -8.04 11.00 7.54
N THR A 309 -7.64 10.17 8.51
CA THR A 309 -7.45 10.60 9.89
C THR A 309 -6.28 11.61 9.95
N GLY A 310 -6.61 12.90 9.87
CA GLY A 310 -5.65 13.99 9.88
C GLY A 310 -4.92 14.10 11.22
N PRO A 311 -3.91 14.98 11.34
CA PRO A 311 -3.14 15.12 12.58
C PRO A 311 -3.98 15.44 13.81
N THR A 312 -5.05 16.21 13.61
CA THR A 312 -6.03 16.63 14.63
C THR A 312 -7.07 15.57 14.97
N ASP A 313 -7.19 14.51 14.19
CA ASP A 313 -8.24 13.48 14.31
C ASP A 313 -7.73 12.21 15.03
N GLY A 314 -8.66 11.34 15.43
CA GLY A 314 -8.38 10.06 16.10
C GLY A 314 -8.23 10.19 17.61
N LEU A 315 -8.72 11.26 18.23
CA LEU A 315 -8.47 11.60 19.64
C LEU A 315 -9.56 11.10 20.60
N SER A 316 -10.30 10.06 20.20
CA SER A 316 -11.18 9.33 21.11
C SER A 316 -10.38 8.69 22.26
N SER A 317 -11.07 8.24 23.31
CA SER A 317 -10.41 7.49 24.39
C SER A 317 -9.69 6.25 23.85
N TYR A 318 -10.28 5.52 22.90
CA TYR A 318 -9.64 4.34 22.30
C TYR A 318 -8.37 4.68 21.52
N GLY A 319 -8.37 5.79 20.79
CA GLY A 319 -7.17 6.28 20.09
C GLY A 319 -6.06 6.68 21.07
N LEU A 320 -6.40 7.47 22.09
CA LEU A 320 -5.46 7.95 23.09
C LEU A 320 -4.89 6.83 23.97
N ASP A 321 -5.76 5.97 24.50
CA ASP A 321 -5.37 4.84 25.35
C ASP A 321 -4.54 3.83 24.55
N GLY A 322 -4.88 3.61 23.28
CA GLY A 322 -4.12 2.74 22.38
C GLY A 322 -2.71 3.25 22.11
N PHE A 323 -2.56 4.57 21.93
CA PHE A 323 -1.24 5.19 21.76
C PHE A 323 -0.42 5.17 23.05
N GLU A 324 -1.03 5.52 24.19
CA GLU A 324 -0.37 5.48 25.50
C GLU A 324 0.11 4.07 25.84
N ARG A 325 -0.70 3.04 25.54
CA ARG A 325 -0.30 1.64 25.71
C ARG A 325 0.94 1.27 24.89
N ASP A 326 1.04 1.71 23.65
CA ASP A 326 2.09 1.28 22.73
C ASP A 326 3.40 2.08 22.88
N PHE A 327 3.32 3.33 23.35
CA PHE A 327 4.49 4.22 23.50
C PHE A 327 4.83 4.61 24.94
N GLY A 328 3.94 4.37 25.90
CA GLY A 328 4.08 4.86 27.28
C GLY A 328 3.96 6.37 27.40
N ILE A 329 3.43 7.05 26.37
CA ILE A 329 3.32 8.51 26.30
C ILE A 329 1.86 8.90 26.27
N ARG A 330 1.45 9.70 27.26
CA ARG A 330 0.13 10.33 27.23
C ARG A 330 0.15 11.54 26.28
N LEU A 331 -0.56 11.42 25.18
CA LEU A 331 -0.59 12.46 24.15
C LEU A 331 -1.31 13.72 24.64
N ASP A 332 -0.68 14.88 24.46
CA ASP A 332 -1.28 16.19 24.69
C ASP A 332 -1.48 16.91 23.34
N PRO A 333 -2.71 16.94 22.80
CA PRO A 333 -3.00 17.56 21.50
C PRO A 333 -2.60 19.04 21.43
N GLY A 334 -2.62 19.76 22.56
CA GLY A 334 -2.27 21.18 22.59
C GLY A 334 -0.77 21.43 22.47
N LYS A 335 0.07 20.46 22.85
CA LYS A 335 1.52 20.49 22.59
C LYS A 335 1.85 20.01 21.18
N LEU A 336 1.08 19.04 20.68
CA LEU A 336 1.27 18.43 19.36
C LEU A 336 0.94 19.40 18.22
N LEU A 337 -0.09 20.24 18.42
CA LEU A 337 -0.67 21.08 17.38
C LEU A 337 -0.79 22.53 17.91
N PRO A 338 0.31 23.31 17.85
CA PRO A 338 0.32 24.67 18.37
C PRO A 338 -0.67 25.57 17.62
N ARG A 339 -1.10 26.63 18.32
CA ARG A 339 -2.13 27.56 17.85
C ARG A 339 -1.79 28.13 16.47
N THR A 340 -2.67 27.92 15.50
CA THR A 340 -2.64 28.65 14.23
C THR A 340 -3.25 30.04 14.46
N ASP A 341 -2.60 31.10 13.96
CA ASP A 341 -3.12 32.45 14.15
C ASP A 341 -4.54 32.62 13.59
N PRO A 342 -5.44 33.28 14.35
CA PRO A 342 -6.85 33.39 14.00
C PRO A 342 -7.09 34.08 12.64
N GLY A 343 -6.17 34.94 12.20
CA GLY A 343 -6.25 35.63 10.90
C GLY A 343 -6.12 34.72 9.68
N THR A 344 -5.47 33.56 9.81
CA THR A 344 -5.31 32.57 8.72
C THR A 344 -6.30 31.40 8.80
N ALA A 345 -6.87 31.13 9.97
CA ALA A 345 -7.77 30.00 10.20
C ALA A 345 -9.26 30.36 10.01
N ALA A 346 -9.64 31.62 10.22
CA ALA A 346 -11.04 32.06 10.14
C ALA A 346 -11.64 32.02 8.72
N SER A 347 -10.80 31.98 7.67
CA SER A 347 -11.23 31.98 6.26
C SER A 347 -11.16 30.61 5.58
N ARG A 348 -10.71 29.55 6.28
CA ARG A 348 -10.60 28.21 5.69
C ARG A 348 -11.84 27.37 6.04
N PRO A 349 -12.46 26.67 5.06
CA PRO A 349 -13.54 25.73 5.33
C PRO A 349 -13.16 24.72 6.42
N ARG A 350 -14.14 24.30 7.21
CA ARG A 350 -13.99 23.42 8.39
C ARG A 350 -13.33 22.07 8.07
N GLU A 351 -13.45 21.60 6.83
CA GLU A 351 -12.77 20.39 6.30
C GLU A 351 -11.28 20.62 5.99
N SER A 352 -10.86 21.86 5.78
CA SER A 352 -9.47 22.23 5.49
C SER A 352 -8.58 22.29 6.75
N GLN A 353 -9.14 22.12 7.95
CA GLN A 353 -8.35 22.07 9.20
C GLN A 353 -7.77 20.67 9.47
N SER A 354 -8.43 19.61 8.98
CA SER A 354 -7.85 18.25 8.91
C SER A 354 -6.66 18.15 7.93
N GLN A 355 -6.41 19.20 7.14
CA GLN A 355 -5.29 19.35 6.19
C GLN A 355 -4.16 20.26 6.72
N LEU A 356 -3.97 20.34 8.04
CA LEU A 356 -2.72 20.87 8.59
C LEU A 356 -1.56 20.04 8.03
N GLN A 357 -0.78 20.65 7.14
CA GLN A 357 0.38 19.99 6.55
C GLN A 357 1.44 19.78 7.63
N PRO A 358 2.01 18.57 7.74
CA PRO A 358 3.14 18.31 8.63
C PRO A 358 4.28 19.29 8.34
N ARG A 359 4.88 19.85 9.38
CA ARG A 359 6.10 20.66 9.29
C ARG A 359 7.28 19.77 9.63
N ARG A 360 8.43 20.03 8.99
CA ARG A 360 9.69 19.33 9.33
C ARG A 360 10.10 19.51 10.79
N GLU A 361 9.60 20.56 11.44
CA GLU A 361 9.88 20.93 12.83
C GLU A 361 8.86 20.35 13.83
N ASP A 362 7.90 19.55 13.37
CA ASP A 362 6.92 18.93 14.27
C ASP A 362 7.61 17.98 15.27
N PRO A 363 7.14 17.95 16.53
CA PRO A 363 7.80 17.18 17.59
C PRO A 363 7.79 15.67 17.29
N PRO A 364 8.74 14.87 17.81
CA PRO A 364 8.80 13.43 17.54
C PRO A 364 7.48 12.69 17.83
N GLU A 365 6.76 13.12 18.87
CA GLU A 365 5.45 12.60 19.26
C GLU A 365 4.40 12.76 18.16
N PHE A 366 4.51 13.80 17.31
CA PHE A 366 3.63 14.00 16.16
C PHE A 366 3.78 12.87 15.15
N TRP A 367 5.03 12.53 14.81
CA TRP A 367 5.32 11.47 13.85
C TRP A 367 5.01 10.09 14.41
N GLN A 368 5.23 9.88 15.70
CA GLN A 368 4.80 8.68 16.41
C GLN A 368 3.27 8.52 16.34
N TRP A 369 2.52 9.59 16.63
CA TRP A 369 1.06 9.60 16.57
C TRP A 369 0.54 9.33 15.15
N ALA A 370 1.07 10.04 14.15
CA ALA A 370 0.70 9.86 12.75
C ALA A 370 0.98 8.42 12.27
N GLY A 371 2.18 7.92 12.54
CA GLY A 371 2.57 6.56 12.17
C GLY A 371 1.77 5.48 12.91
N TRP A 372 1.46 5.70 14.18
CA TRP A 372 0.64 4.78 14.98
C TRP A 372 -0.76 4.63 14.37
N LYS A 373 -1.44 5.75 14.07
CA LYS A 373 -2.78 5.73 13.48
C LYS A 373 -2.84 4.95 12.17
N VAL A 374 -1.84 5.12 11.30
CA VAL A 374 -1.77 4.38 10.02
C VAL A 374 -1.61 2.88 10.28
N ARG A 375 -0.69 2.49 11.16
CA ARG A 375 -0.49 1.07 11.50
C ARG A 375 -1.74 0.46 12.12
N GLU A 376 -2.40 1.17 13.03
CA GLU A 376 -3.59 0.67 13.70
C GLU A 376 -4.77 0.54 12.74
N THR A 377 -4.94 1.51 11.84
CA THR A 377 -5.93 1.42 10.75
C THR A 377 -5.69 0.18 9.88
N LEU A 378 -4.43 -0.09 9.51
CA LEU A 378 -4.08 -1.28 8.73
C LEU A 378 -4.35 -2.59 9.49
N LYS A 379 -4.10 -2.62 10.82
CA LYS A 379 -4.45 -3.79 11.65
C LYS A 379 -5.96 -4.04 11.63
N VAL A 380 -6.77 -2.99 11.81
CA VAL A 380 -8.24 -3.11 11.74
C VAL A 380 -8.67 -3.60 10.36
N MET A 381 -8.14 -3.01 9.28
CA MET A 381 -8.45 -3.46 7.91
C MET A 381 -8.08 -4.92 7.66
N ASP A 382 -6.95 -5.40 8.20
CA ASP A 382 -6.57 -6.81 8.09
C ASP A 382 -7.50 -7.73 8.90
N GLN A 383 -7.96 -7.30 10.09
CA GLN A 383 -8.96 -8.02 10.87
C GLN A 383 -10.28 -8.15 10.11
N LEU A 384 -10.78 -7.04 9.54
CA LEU A 384 -12.00 -7.03 8.71
C LEU A 384 -11.86 -7.97 7.51
N ARG A 385 -10.71 -7.93 6.82
CA ARG A 385 -10.40 -8.83 5.70
C ARG A 385 -10.43 -10.30 6.12
N ARG A 386 -9.87 -10.64 7.28
CA ARG A 386 -9.89 -12.02 7.80
C ARG A 386 -11.30 -12.47 8.15
N ALA A 387 -12.09 -11.62 8.80
CA ALA A 387 -13.47 -11.92 9.17
C ALA A 387 -14.35 -12.23 7.94
N MET A 388 -14.28 -11.40 6.90
CA MET A 388 -15.00 -11.65 5.63
C MET A 388 -14.62 -13.00 5.01
N ARG A 389 -13.32 -13.35 4.98
CA ARG A 389 -12.86 -14.63 4.42
C ARG A 389 -13.32 -15.86 5.20
N GLN A 390 -13.50 -15.72 6.52
CA GLN A 390 -13.97 -16.82 7.36
C GLN A 390 -15.48 -17.03 7.21
N GLY A 391 -16.26 -15.95 7.09
CA GLY A 391 -17.69 -16.00 6.82
C GLY A 391 -18.00 -16.71 5.49
N SER A 392 -17.33 -16.30 4.41
CA SER A 392 -17.57 -16.88 3.07
C SER A 392 -17.27 -18.38 2.97
N ARG A 393 -16.43 -18.96 3.85
CA ARG A 393 -16.13 -20.40 3.86
C ARG A 393 -17.25 -21.26 4.45
N HIS A 394 -18.11 -20.69 5.28
CA HIS A 394 -19.21 -21.43 5.91
C HIS A 394 -20.49 -21.45 5.06
N GLY A 395 -20.60 -20.58 4.04
CA GLY A 395 -21.73 -20.53 3.10
C GLY A 395 -21.57 -21.39 1.84
N SER A 396 -20.47 -22.13 1.70
CA SER A 396 -20.19 -23.00 0.53
C SER A 396 -20.10 -24.49 0.89
N ALA A 397 -20.65 -24.90 2.03
CA ALA A 397 -20.71 -26.30 2.49
C ALA A 397 -22.11 -26.87 2.35
#